data_AF-A0A1G6ITX3-F1
#
_entry.id   AF-A0A1G6ITX3-F1
#
_cell.length_a   1.000
_cell.length_b   1.000
_cell.length_c   1.000
_cell.angle_alpha   90.00
_cell.angle_beta   90.00
_cell.angle_gamma   90.00
#
_symmetry.space_group_name_H-M   'P 1'
#
loop_
_entity.id
_entity.type
_entity.pdbx_description
1 polymer ?
#
loop_
_entity_poly.entity_id
_entity_poly.type
_entity_poly.pdbx_seq_one_letter_code
_entity_poly.pdbx_strand_id
1 'polypeptide(L)'
;MDKTLFKSLVPMLILISMGLSISYFFNLSNNNYQKNLKAYFQGEKIINDFKDGKYQDILVAYPLVTIYHNQLFSEKPPSKEMQQMADESRCDFIFLLFEALHANDVQKKQILEFLKTENIQVENIYRNKFGQVQARTEQNLSECSGWYPNK
;
A
#
# COMPACT_ATOMS: atom_id res chain seq x y z
N MET A 1 -34.16 40.01 29.16
CA MET A 1 -33.36 38.96 28.50
C MET A 1 -32.08 38.78 29.28
N ASP A 2 -31.92 37.59 29.86
CA ASP A 2 -30.91 37.29 30.89
C ASP A 2 -29.52 37.14 30.26
N LYS A 3 -28.57 37.99 30.68
CA LYS A 3 -27.21 38.09 30.08
C LYS A 3 -26.31 36.90 30.40
N THR A 4 -26.75 36.01 31.28
CA THR A 4 -26.07 34.79 31.72
C THR A 4 -26.16 33.65 30.70
N LEU A 5 -27.27 33.55 29.95
CA LEU A 5 -27.45 32.51 28.93
C LEU A 5 -26.48 32.70 27.75
N PHE A 6 -26.25 33.95 27.34
CA PHE A 6 -25.37 34.29 26.21
C PHE A 6 -23.89 34.00 26.49
N LYS A 7 -23.43 34.07 27.74
CA LYS A 7 -22.03 33.78 28.11
C LYS A 7 -21.67 32.29 28.05
N SER A 8 -22.65 31.40 28.16
CA SER A 8 -22.46 29.94 28.13
C SER A 8 -22.49 29.36 26.70
N LEU A 9 -23.27 29.98 25.80
CA LEU A 9 -23.42 29.52 24.41
C LEU A 9 -22.22 29.85 23.51
N VAL A 10 -21.54 30.96 23.75
CA VAL A 10 -20.41 31.42 22.91
C VAL A 10 -19.21 30.46 22.96
N PRO A 11 -18.73 30.00 24.13
CA PRO A 11 -17.63 29.02 24.20
C PRO A 11 -17.98 27.67 23.55
N MET A 12 -19.25 27.23 23.68
CA MET A 12 -19.72 25.96 23.12
C MET A 12 -19.78 26.00 21.58
N LEU A 13 -20.25 27.11 21.01
CA LEU A 13 -20.23 27.36 19.56
C LEU A 13 -18.80 27.45 19.00
N ILE A 14 -17.88 28.07 19.75
CA ILE A 14 -16.46 28.13 19.37
C ILE A 14 -15.85 26.73 19.36
N LEU A 15 -16.09 25.90 20.38
CA LEU A 15 -15.61 24.51 20.42
C LEU A 15 -16.16 23.63 19.28
N ILE A 16 -17.45 23.77 18.94
CA ILE A 16 -18.05 23.07 17.80
C ILE A 16 -17.43 23.55 16.48
N SER A 17 -17.25 24.86 16.31
CA SER A 17 -16.64 25.42 15.09
C SER A 17 -15.18 24.98 14.91
N MET A 18 -14.40 24.92 16.00
CA MET A 18 -13.03 24.42 15.97
C MET A 18 -13.00 22.92 15.68
N GLY A 19 -13.88 22.12 16.29
CA GLY A 19 -13.99 20.68 16.01
C GLY A 19 -14.36 20.37 14.56
N LEU A 20 -15.28 21.13 13.97
CA LEU A 20 -15.67 20.99 12.56
C LEU A 20 -14.52 21.38 11.61
N SER A 21 -13.80 22.47 11.91
CA SER A 21 -12.66 22.90 11.10
C SER A 21 -11.51 21.88 11.14
N ILE A 22 -11.17 21.35 12.32
CA ILE A 22 -10.13 20.33 12.49
C ILE A 22 -10.51 19.04 11.74
N SER A 23 -11.76 18.59 11.88
CA SER A 23 -12.28 17.42 11.16
C SER A 23 -12.25 17.62 9.64
N TYR A 24 -12.54 18.82 9.15
CA TYR A 24 -12.44 19.16 7.73
C TYR A 24 -11.00 19.13 7.23
N PHE A 25 -10.04 19.69 7.97
CA PHE A 25 -8.62 19.63 7.61
C PHE A 25 -8.07 18.20 7.60
N PHE A 26 -8.44 17.36 8.57
CA PHE A 26 -8.08 15.94 8.58
C PHE A 26 -8.67 15.20 7.38
N ASN A 27 -9.93 15.45 7.04
CA ASN A 27 -10.57 14.86 5.86
C ASN A 27 -9.92 15.30 4.54
N LEU A 28 -9.57 16.58 4.40
CA LEU A 28 -8.87 17.08 3.21
C LEU A 28 -7.47 16.49 3.08
N SER A 29 -6.73 16.46 4.18
CA SER A 29 -5.38 15.89 4.24
C SER A 29 -5.40 14.40 3.89
N ASN A 30 -6.35 13.64 4.45
CA ASN A 30 -6.52 12.23 4.16
C ASN A 30 -6.86 12.01 2.67
N ASN A 31 -7.82 12.77 2.13
CA ASN A 31 -8.20 12.66 0.71
C ASN A 31 -7.01 12.97 -0.22
N ASN A 32 -6.21 13.99 0.09
CA ASN A 32 -5.03 14.31 -0.69
C ASN A 32 -3.96 13.20 -0.61
N TYR A 33 -3.74 12.61 0.57
CA TYR A 33 -2.82 11.50 0.73
C TYR A 33 -3.28 10.25 -0.03
N GLN A 34 -4.56 9.89 0.05
CA GLN A 34 -5.17 8.80 -0.69
C GLN A 34 -5.03 8.99 -2.21
N LYS A 35 -5.25 10.22 -2.70
CA LYS A 35 -5.03 10.57 -4.11
C LYS A 35 -3.57 10.39 -4.52
N ASN A 36 -2.62 10.77 -3.67
CA ASN A 36 -1.19 10.60 -3.93
C ASN A 36 -0.78 9.13 -3.93
N LEU A 37 -1.35 8.30 -3.05
CA LEU A 37 -1.15 6.84 -3.08
C LEU A 37 -1.69 6.23 -4.38
N LYS A 38 -2.88 6.62 -4.81
CA LYS A 38 -3.43 6.16 -6.09
C LYS A 38 -2.55 6.55 -7.27
N ALA A 39 -2.08 7.79 -7.32
CA ALA A 39 -1.13 8.24 -8.34
C ALA A 39 0.20 7.47 -8.29
N TYR A 40 0.69 7.14 -7.08
CA TYR A 40 1.89 6.33 -6.89
C TYR A 40 1.76 4.94 -7.52
N PHE A 41 0.65 4.25 -7.25
CA PHE A 41 0.37 2.92 -7.80
C PHE A 41 0.00 2.92 -9.29
N GLN A 42 -0.30 4.08 -9.88
CA GLN A 42 -0.60 4.23 -11.31
C GLN A 42 0.61 4.73 -12.12
N GLY A 43 1.63 5.26 -11.44
CA GLY A 43 2.75 5.96 -12.08
C GLY A 43 4.03 5.14 -12.13
N GLU A 44 5.06 5.74 -12.71
CA GLU A 44 6.39 5.14 -12.82
C GLU A 44 7.14 5.06 -11.49
N LYS A 45 6.69 5.80 -10.46
CA LYS A 45 7.42 5.86 -9.18
C LYS A 45 7.48 4.49 -8.50
N ILE A 46 6.39 3.72 -8.49
CA ILE A 46 6.42 2.36 -7.93
C ILE A 46 7.35 1.42 -8.72
N ILE A 47 7.46 1.59 -10.04
CA ILE A 47 8.40 0.81 -10.86
C ILE A 47 9.82 1.14 -10.42
N ASN A 48 10.16 2.41 -10.29
CA ASN A 48 11.50 2.85 -9.90
C ASN A 48 11.87 2.44 -8.47
N ASP A 49 10.92 2.54 -7.54
CA ASP A 49 11.15 2.24 -6.12
C ASP A 49 11.34 0.72 -5.87
N PHE A 50 10.74 -0.13 -6.71
CA PHE A 50 10.78 -1.59 -6.53
C PHE A 50 11.66 -2.34 -7.52
N LYS A 51 12.16 -1.70 -8.58
CA LYS A 51 13.03 -2.34 -9.57
C LYS A 51 14.45 -2.50 -9.01
N ASP A 52 14.77 -3.71 -8.60
CA ASP A 52 16.10 -4.11 -8.15
C ASP A 52 16.91 -4.72 -9.30
N GLY A 53 17.81 -3.90 -9.84
CA GLY A 53 18.79 -4.31 -10.83
C GLY A 53 18.21 -4.65 -12.21
N LYS A 54 19.02 -5.35 -13.00
CA LYS A 54 18.72 -5.63 -14.43
C LYS A 54 17.90 -6.89 -14.68
N TYR A 55 17.60 -7.64 -13.63
CA TYR A 55 16.92 -8.93 -13.68
C TYR A 55 15.49 -8.86 -13.19
N GLN A 56 15.02 -7.66 -12.86
CA GLN A 56 13.64 -7.43 -12.49
C GLN A 56 12.99 -6.48 -13.48
N ASP A 57 11.75 -6.79 -13.83
CA ASP A 57 10.91 -5.87 -14.58
C ASP A 57 9.57 -5.73 -13.87
N ILE A 58 8.97 -4.53 -13.92
CA ILE A 58 7.73 -4.24 -13.20
C ILE A 58 6.75 -3.62 -14.19
N LEU A 59 5.60 -4.27 -14.32
CA LEU A 59 4.48 -3.78 -15.09
C LEU A 59 3.37 -3.32 -14.15
N VAL A 60 2.86 -2.12 -14.38
CA VAL A 60 1.74 -1.56 -13.63
C VAL A 60 0.53 -1.50 -14.56
N ALA A 61 -0.49 -2.30 -14.24
CA ALA A 61 -1.80 -2.29 -14.88
C ALA A 61 -2.86 -2.12 -13.79
N TYR A 62 -2.88 -0.94 -13.17
CA TYR A 62 -3.66 -0.64 -11.97
C TYR A 62 -5.10 -1.22 -12.01
N PRO A 63 -5.56 -1.94 -10.96
CA PRO A 63 -4.93 -2.10 -9.65
C PRO A 63 -3.96 -3.31 -9.55
N LEU A 64 -3.52 -3.87 -10.67
CA LEU A 64 -2.53 -4.95 -10.71
C LEU A 64 -1.11 -4.40 -10.87
N VAL A 65 -0.19 -4.88 -10.03
CA VAL A 65 1.25 -4.67 -10.14
C VAL A 65 1.91 -6.02 -10.37
N THR A 66 2.52 -6.23 -11.53
CA THR A 66 3.20 -7.47 -11.87
C THR A 66 4.71 -7.29 -11.81
N ILE A 67 5.37 -8.08 -10.97
CA ILE A 67 6.82 -8.08 -10.78
C ILE A 67 7.38 -9.33 -11.44
N TYR A 68 8.14 -9.14 -12.51
CA TYR A 68 8.85 -10.21 -13.19
C TYR A 68 10.24 -10.38 -12.59
N HIS A 69 10.49 -11.55 -11.99
CA HIS A 69 11.80 -11.96 -11.50
C HIS A 69 12.46 -12.84 -12.56
N ASN A 70 13.40 -12.26 -13.31
CA ASN A 70 14.13 -12.94 -14.37
C ASN A 70 15.38 -13.60 -13.75
N GLN A 71 15.24 -14.83 -13.27
CA GLN A 71 16.39 -15.55 -12.72
C GLN A 71 17.36 -15.89 -13.85
N LEU A 72 18.61 -15.46 -13.70
CA LEU A 72 19.74 -15.82 -14.57
C LEU A 72 20.06 -17.34 -14.63
N PHE A 73 19.22 -18.27 -14.16
CA PHE A 73 19.66 -19.64 -13.94
C PHE A 73 18.58 -20.71 -14.17
N SER A 74 19.05 -21.87 -14.68
CA SER A 74 18.47 -23.24 -14.77
C SER A 74 17.02 -23.41 -15.27
N GLU A 75 16.79 -24.37 -16.18
CA GLU A 75 15.46 -24.78 -16.69
C GLU A 75 14.54 -25.42 -15.63
N LYS A 76 15.08 -25.76 -14.46
CA LYS A 76 14.33 -26.49 -13.42
C LYS A 76 13.34 -25.55 -12.71
N PRO A 77 12.10 -26.01 -12.46
CA PRO A 77 11.13 -25.26 -11.67
C PRO A 77 11.62 -25.08 -10.22
N PRO A 78 11.14 -24.05 -9.50
CA PRO A 78 11.43 -23.86 -8.09
C PRO A 78 11.02 -25.08 -7.27
N SER A 79 11.78 -25.37 -6.23
CA SER A 79 11.45 -26.46 -5.31
C SER A 79 10.16 -26.15 -4.53
N LYS A 80 9.55 -27.18 -3.94
CA LYS A 80 8.41 -27.00 -3.02
C LYS A 80 8.74 -26.06 -1.85
N GLU A 81 9.98 -26.11 -1.36
CA GLU A 81 10.47 -25.24 -0.30
C GLU A 81 10.51 -23.78 -0.75
N MET A 82 10.98 -23.50 -1.98
CA MET A 82 10.94 -22.14 -2.53
C MET A 82 9.51 -21.62 -2.71
N GLN A 83 8.58 -22.50 -3.10
CA GLN A 83 7.15 -22.14 -3.18
C GLN A 83 6.58 -21.80 -1.81
N GLN A 84 6.88 -22.61 -0.78
CA GLN A 84 6.46 -22.34 0.60
C GLN A 84 7.02 -21.02 1.13
N MET A 85 8.31 -20.74 0.91
CA MET A 85 8.90 -19.46 1.32
C MET A 85 8.23 -18.28 0.60
N ALA A 86 7.90 -18.42 -0.69
CA ALA A 86 7.21 -17.37 -1.43
C ALA A 86 5.77 -17.13 -0.92
N ASP A 87 5.07 -18.19 -0.49
CA ASP A 87 3.74 -18.10 0.12
C ASP A 87 3.75 -17.51 1.53
N GLU A 88 4.81 -17.76 2.30
CA GLU A 88 5.04 -17.19 3.64
C GLU A 88 5.40 -15.70 3.56
N SER A 89 6.20 -15.32 2.56
CA SER A 89 6.59 -13.93 2.28
C SER A 89 5.54 -13.15 1.48
N ARG A 90 4.34 -13.70 1.25
CA ARG A 90 3.36 -13.08 0.35
C ARG A 90 2.91 -11.68 0.77
N CYS A 91 3.00 -11.34 2.05
CA CYS A 91 2.59 -10.03 2.55
C CYS A 91 3.76 -9.09 2.84
N ASP A 92 5.00 -9.51 2.56
CA ASP A 92 6.20 -8.72 2.80
C ASP A 92 6.24 -7.45 1.94
N PHE A 93 5.52 -7.45 0.80
CA PHE A 93 5.37 -6.27 -0.05
C PHE A 93 4.81 -5.04 0.70
N ILE A 94 3.96 -5.24 1.71
CA ILE A 94 3.43 -4.14 2.53
C ILE A 94 4.56 -3.45 3.32
N PHE A 95 5.53 -4.21 3.84
CA PHE A 95 6.66 -3.63 4.56
C PHE A 95 7.55 -2.84 3.61
N LEU A 96 7.87 -3.40 2.45
CA LEU A 96 8.64 -2.71 1.42
C LEU A 96 7.94 -1.42 0.94
N LEU A 97 6.59 -1.43 0.86
CA LEU A 97 5.82 -0.24 0.54
C LEU A 97 5.94 0.85 1.62
N PHE A 98 5.96 0.48 2.90
CA PHE A 98 6.19 1.44 3.97
C PHE A 98 7.58 2.05 3.91
N GLU A 99 8.60 1.25 3.60
CA GLU A 99 9.98 1.70 3.43
C GLU A 99 10.11 2.66 2.23
N ALA A 100 9.59 2.27 1.06
CA ALA A 100 9.62 3.07 -0.17
C ALA A 100 8.89 4.42 -0.03
N LEU A 101 7.81 4.46 0.77
CA LEU A 101 7.06 5.67 1.05
C LEU A 101 7.59 6.45 2.26
N HIS A 102 8.64 5.95 2.93
CA HIS A 102 9.15 6.48 4.20
C HIS A 102 8.03 6.76 5.22
N ALA A 103 7.08 5.83 5.31
CA ALA A 103 5.84 6.03 6.02
C ALA A 103 6.03 6.00 7.55
N ASN A 104 5.59 7.07 8.23
CA ASN A 104 5.43 7.05 9.68
C ASN A 104 4.19 6.26 10.12
N ASP A 105 3.98 6.07 11.42
CA ASP A 105 2.90 5.20 11.93
C ASP A 105 1.49 5.68 11.58
N VAL A 106 1.28 6.99 11.40
CA VAL A 106 -0.02 7.52 10.93
C VAL A 106 -0.22 7.17 9.46
N GLN A 107 0.81 7.38 8.63
CA GLN A 107 0.79 7.06 7.21
C GLN A 107 0.64 5.56 6.94
N LYS A 108 1.28 4.70 7.74
CA LYS A 108 1.11 3.23 7.65
C LYS A 108 -0.36 2.84 7.80
N LYS A 109 -1.09 3.43 8.76
CA LYS A 109 -2.54 3.19 8.93
C LYS A 109 -3.34 3.63 7.71
N GLN A 110 -3.05 4.81 7.18
CA GLN A 110 -3.71 5.34 5.98
C GLN A 110 -3.42 4.49 4.73
N ILE A 111 -2.19 3.99 4.59
CA ILE A 111 -1.81 3.06 3.52
C ILE A 111 -2.59 1.75 3.67
N LEU A 112 -2.65 1.17 4.87
CA LEU A 112 -3.40 -0.08 5.07
C LEU A 112 -4.89 0.09 4.74
N GLU A 113 -5.49 1.23 5.12
CA GLU A 113 -6.88 1.52 4.78
C GLU A 113 -7.08 1.71 3.27
N PHE A 114 -6.15 2.39 2.59
CA PHE A 114 -6.13 2.49 1.13
C PHE A 114 -6.07 1.12 0.46
N LEU A 115 -5.18 0.24 0.92
CA LEU A 115 -5.00 -1.11 0.38
C LEU A 115 -6.26 -1.96 0.56
N LYS A 116 -6.99 -1.78 1.68
CA LYS A 116 -8.29 -2.42 1.91
C LYS A 116 -9.32 -2.01 0.88
N THR A 117 -9.37 -0.72 0.55
CA THR A 117 -10.42 -0.15 -0.32
C THR A 117 -10.14 -0.33 -1.81
N GLU A 118 -8.89 -0.20 -2.26
CA GLU A 118 -8.58 -0.23 -3.69
C GLU A 118 -8.33 -1.64 -4.25
N ASN A 119 -8.31 -2.67 -3.40
CA ASN A 119 -8.16 -4.09 -3.79
C ASN A 119 -6.96 -4.33 -4.73
N ILE A 120 -5.82 -3.74 -4.40
CA ILE A 120 -4.59 -3.82 -5.18
C ILE A 120 -4.06 -5.24 -5.14
N GLN A 121 -3.70 -5.77 -6.32
CA GLN A 121 -3.11 -7.09 -6.47
C GLN A 121 -1.65 -6.94 -6.86
N VAL A 122 -0.78 -7.70 -6.21
CA VAL A 122 0.62 -7.84 -6.58
C VAL A 122 0.86 -9.26 -7.04
N GLU A 123 1.37 -9.41 -8.25
CA GLU A 123 1.72 -10.71 -8.83
C GLU A 123 3.22 -10.80 -8.99
N ASN A 124 3.85 -11.84 -8.46
CA ASN A 124 5.25 -12.15 -8.75
C ASN A 124 5.32 -13.29 -9.77
N ILE A 125 5.95 -13.03 -10.91
CA ILE A 125 6.16 -14.03 -11.97
C ILE A 125 7.65 -14.35 -12.03
N TYR A 126 8.00 -15.59 -11.73
CA TYR A 126 9.37 -16.09 -11.79
C TYR A 126 9.60 -16.73 -13.14
N ARG A 127 10.55 -16.19 -13.92
CA ARG A 127 10.88 -16.68 -15.27
C ARG A 127 12.31 -17.19 -15.32
N ASN A 128 12.53 -18.21 -16.14
CA ASN A 128 13.87 -18.64 -16.51
C ASN A 128 14.47 -17.71 -17.59
N LYS A 129 15.72 -17.97 -17.98
CA LYS A 129 16.44 -17.17 -19.00
C LYS A 129 15.78 -17.16 -20.39
N PHE A 130 14.86 -18.08 -20.67
CA PHE A 130 14.11 -18.17 -21.94
C PHE A 130 12.73 -17.48 -21.85
N GLY A 131 12.40 -16.87 -20.72
CA GLY A 131 11.10 -16.22 -20.49
C GLY A 131 9.98 -17.19 -20.13
N GLN A 132 10.26 -18.48 -19.92
CA GLN A 132 9.24 -19.44 -19.49
C GLN A 132 8.94 -19.23 -18.01
N VAL A 133 7.64 -19.14 -17.68
CA VAL A 133 7.15 -19.02 -16.30
C VAL A 133 7.43 -20.32 -15.54
N GLN A 134 8.09 -20.20 -14.41
CA GLN A 134 8.44 -21.30 -13.51
C GLN A 134 7.56 -21.33 -12.27
N ALA A 135 7.15 -20.15 -11.78
CA ALA A 135 6.20 -20.00 -10.69
C ALA A 135 5.49 -18.65 -10.76
N ARG A 136 4.35 -18.59 -10.08
CA ARG A 136 3.53 -17.39 -9.88
C ARG A 136 3.12 -17.34 -8.42
N THR A 137 3.19 -16.17 -7.81
CA THR A 137 2.48 -15.88 -6.57
C THR A 137 1.57 -14.67 -6.77
N GLU A 138 0.39 -14.72 -6.17
CA GLU A 138 -0.61 -13.65 -6.21
C GLU A 138 -0.86 -13.17 -4.79
N GLN A 139 -0.87 -11.86 -4.61
CA GLN A 139 -0.95 -11.20 -3.31
C GLN A 139 -2.06 -10.15 -3.39
N ASN A 140 -3.20 -10.42 -2.74
CA ASN A 140 -4.20 -9.39 -2.55
C ASN A 140 -3.80 -8.52 -1.36
N LEU A 141 -3.44 -7.26 -1.61
CA LEU A 141 -2.97 -6.36 -0.56
C LEU A 141 -4.09 -6.00 0.44
N SER A 142 -5.36 -6.10 0.03
CA SER A 142 -6.50 -5.96 0.95
C SER A 142 -6.50 -7.07 2.00
N GLU A 143 -6.23 -8.31 1.61
CA GLU A 143 -6.14 -9.45 2.53
C GLU A 143 -4.92 -9.33 3.46
N CYS A 144 -3.76 -8.99 2.89
CA CYS A 144 -2.52 -8.80 3.64
C CYS A 144 -2.61 -7.65 4.66
N SER A 145 -3.39 -6.61 4.38
CA SER A 145 -3.57 -5.48 5.30
C SER A 145 -4.26 -5.85 6.62
N GLY A 146 -4.95 -6.99 6.67
CA GLY A 146 -5.56 -7.52 7.90
C GLY A 146 -4.54 -8.13 8.87
N TRP A 147 -3.34 -8.46 8.40
CA TRP A 147 -2.28 -9.07 9.20
C TRP A 147 -1.46 -8.04 9.99
N TYR A 148 -1.53 -6.75 9.61
CA TYR A 148 -0.84 -5.65 10.29
C TYR A 148 -1.83 -4.87 11.19
N PRO A 149 -1.54 -4.59 12.47
CA PRO A 149 -0.25 -4.61 13.17
C PRO A 149 -0.05 -5.85 14.09
N ASN A 150 -0.68 -6.99 13.80
CA ASN A 150 -0.78 -8.11 14.75
C ASN A 150 0.47 -9.01 14.86
N LYS A 151 1.67 -8.51 14.54
CA LYS A 151 2.94 -9.17 14.82
C LYS A 151 3.78 -8.34 15.77
#